data_AF-A0A6N6KGG1-F1
#
_entry.id   AF-A0A6N6KGG1-F1
#
_cell.length_a   1.000
_cell.length_b   1.000
_cell.length_c   1.000
_cell.angle_alpha   90.00
_cell.angle_beta   90.00
_cell.angle_gamma   90.00
#
_symmetry.space_group_name_H-M   'P 1'
#
loop_
_entity.id
_entity.type
_entity.pdbx_description
1 polymer ?
#
loop_
_entity_poly.entity_id
_entity_poly.type
_entity_poly.pdbx_seq_one_letter_code
_entity_poly.pdbx_strand_id
1 'polypeptide(L)'
;MSSCKYLIVIGGPTASGKTSFAIKIAQYFNTDIISCDSRQFYREMSIGTAKPSSEELAEVKHHFIDSLSIHDNYSVGDFEQQTIELLDQLFLSRDYVVMCGGSGLFINAVCFGLDKFPDIPNEIRKQVEEEFDTGGVEKLQAELQSSDPEYYNEVDLMNPHRLMRALEVIRHTGKPFSSFRRGKYLKRNFIPVFLQIHHPRETLYQRINQRVDLMMQANLLAEVKKLVPHQNLNALQTVGYQELFSFLNGQSTLENSIDQIKQNSRRYAKRQITWMRRDGFWKHFRPQETSAAILFISFVAQNNLVLKTLDLREEKFETEEIYPANSKVMTAAKGDALSGYFVFEIKPKKNIWHPIEMSMPDEILKEFLQHEKELLMEEYGK
;
A
#
# COMPACT_ATOMS: atom_id res chain seq x y z
N MET A 1 29.78 13.02 4.75
CA MET A 1 28.96 12.18 3.84
C MET A 1 27.51 12.55 4.13
N SER A 2 26.70 12.87 3.13
CA SER A 2 25.26 13.05 3.34
C SER A 2 24.71 11.74 3.92
N SER A 3 23.98 11.81 5.04
CA SER A 3 23.26 10.65 5.57
C SER A 3 22.27 10.16 4.51
N CYS A 4 22.10 8.84 4.43
CA CYS A 4 21.02 8.25 3.65
C CYS A 4 19.66 8.71 4.21
N LYS A 5 18.69 8.86 3.33
CA LYS A 5 17.31 9.19 3.68
C LYS A 5 16.45 7.94 3.63
N TYR A 6 15.55 7.77 4.59
CA TYR A 6 14.74 6.57 4.75
C TYR A 6 13.25 6.89 4.79
N LEU A 7 12.49 6.17 3.97
CA LEU A 7 11.03 6.19 4.01
C LEU A 7 10.54 4.92 4.71
N ILE A 8 10.05 5.05 5.94
CA ILE A 8 9.50 3.93 6.70
C ILE A 8 8.06 3.71 6.24
N VAL A 9 7.83 2.65 5.48
CA VAL A 9 6.53 2.31 4.90
C VAL A 9 5.81 1.33 5.82
N ILE A 10 4.73 1.78 6.45
CA ILE A 10 3.92 0.98 7.37
C ILE A 10 2.64 0.57 6.64
N GLY A 11 2.66 -0.66 6.15
CA GLY A 11 1.55 -1.34 5.51
C GLY A 11 0.74 -2.21 6.48
N GLY A 12 -0.43 -2.65 6.03
CA GLY A 12 -1.25 -3.59 6.79
C GLY A 12 -2.71 -3.57 6.35
N PRO A 13 -3.46 -4.65 6.62
CA PRO A 13 -4.89 -4.67 6.34
C PRO A 13 -5.62 -3.62 7.18
N THR A 14 -6.83 -3.26 6.74
CA THR A 14 -7.72 -2.45 7.56
C THR A 14 -7.97 -3.10 8.94
N ALA A 15 -8.16 -2.27 9.98
CA ALA A 15 -8.28 -2.68 11.39
C ALA A 15 -7.03 -3.34 12.03
N SER A 16 -5.86 -3.32 11.36
CA SER A 16 -4.62 -3.87 11.92
C SER A 16 -4.01 -3.06 13.06
N GLY A 17 -4.36 -1.78 13.21
CA GLY A 17 -3.72 -0.87 14.19
C GLY A 17 -2.51 -0.11 13.64
N LYS A 18 -2.35 -0.08 12.31
CA LYS A 18 -1.25 0.63 11.62
C LYS A 18 -1.09 2.11 12.00
N THR A 19 -2.18 2.85 12.24
CA THR A 19 -2.11 4.27 12.63
C THR A 19 -1.38 4.47 13.97
N SER A 20 -1.86 3.82 15.03
CA SER A 20 -1.22 3.90 16.36
C SER A 20 0.24 3.42 16.32
N PHE A 21 0.53 2.38 15.54
CA PHE A 21 1.91 1.92 15.35
C PHE A 21 2.77 2.97 14.65
N ALA A 22 2.26 3.59 13.57
CA ALA A 22 2.96 4.64 12.84
C ALA A 22 3.24 5.88 13.70
N ILE A 23 2.31 6.28 14.56
CA ILE A 23 2.48 7.39 15.51
C ILE A 23 3.66 7.12 16.44
N LYS A 24 3.74 5.93 17.05
CA LYS A 24 4.86 5.58 17.94
C LYS A 24 6.21 5.59 17.21
N ILE A 25 6.25 5.05 16.00
CA ILE A 25 7.46 5.07 15.17
C ILE A 25 7.86 6.52 14.82
N ALA A 26 6.90 7.35 14.42
CA ALA A 26 7.15 8.74 14.04
C ALA A 26 7.61 9.59 15.23
N GLN A 27 7.05 9.38 16.43
CA GLN A 27 7.50 9.99 17.68
C GLN A 27 8.96 9.62 17.99
N TYR A 28 9.31 8.33 17.87
CA TYR A 28 10.68 7.87 18.13
C TYR A 28 11.70 8.53 17.20
N PHE A 29 11.41 8.59 15.89
CA PHE A 29 12.29 9.21 14.90
C PHE A 29 12.09 10.73 14.75
N ASN A 30 11.24 11.35 15.57
CA ASN A 30 10.89 12.78 15.52
C ASN A 30 10.57 13.26 14.09
N THR A 31 9.62 12.59 13.45
CA THR A 31 9.25 12.85 12.05
C THR A 31 7.74 12.93 11.82
N ASP A 32 7.36 13.31 10.61
CA ASP A 32 5.96 13.39 10.19
C ASP A 32 5.49 12.05 9.59
N ILE A 33 4.16 11.90 9.51
CA ILE A 33 3.48 10.79 8.85
C ILE A 33 2.84 11.28 7.55
N ILE A 34 3.08 10.57 6.46
CA ILE A 34 2.39 10.72 5.19
C ILE A 34 1.27 9.66 5.14
N SER A 35 0.00 10.09 5.11
CA SER A 35 -1.09 9.14 4.92
C SER A 35 -1.11 8.61 3.49
N CYS A 36 -1.08 7.29 3.35
CA CYS A 36 -1.16 6.58 2.08
C CYS A 36 -2.45 5.73 2.01
N ASP A 37 -3.56 6.38 2.34
CA ASP A 37 -4.91 5.82 2.28
C ASP A 37 -5.81 6.68 1.40
N SER A 38 -6.07 6.19 0.18
CA SER A 38 -6.85 6.90 -0.85
C SER A 38 -8.23 7.39 -0.43
N ARG A 39 -8.78 6.91 0.69
CA ARG A 39 -10.10 7.35 1.19
C ARG A 39 -9.99 8.38 2.32
N GLN A 40 -8.87 8.43 3.04
CA GLN A 40 -8.66 9.39 4.13
C GLN A 40 -8.33 10.80 3.63
N PHE A 41 -8.08 10.96 2.33
CA PHE A 41 -7.79 12.26 1.71
C PHE A 41 -9.01 13.20 1.72
N TYR A 42 -10.22 12.65 1.73
CA TYR A 42 -11.45 13.41 1.50
C TYR A 42 -12.10 13.91 2.79
N ARG A 43 -12.24 15.23 2.92
CA ARG A 43 -12.81 15.92 4.10
C ARG A 43 -14.19 15.42 4.50
N GLU A 44 -15.02 15.13 3.52
CA GLU A 44 -16.42 14.78 3.73
C GLU A 44 -16.63 13.34 4.22
N MET A 45 -15.59 12.51 4.22
CA MET A 45 -15.66 11.08 4.55
C MET A 45 -14.79 10.73 5.75
N SER A 46 -15.34 10.59 6.97
CA SER A 46 -14.52 10.43 8.19
C SER A 46 -14.73 9.10 8.91
N ILE A 47 -15.96 8.79 9.31
CA ILE A 47 -16.26 7.58 10.09
C ILE A 47 -16.03 6.34 9.24
N GLY A 48 -16.56 6.32 8.01
CA GLY A 48 -16.48 5.14 7.15
C GLY A 48 -15.08 4.82 6.64
N THR A 49 -14.19 5.81 6.64
CA THR A 49 -12.79 5.70 6.18
C THR A 49 -11.82 5.45 7.33
N ALA A 50 -12.32 5.38 8.57
CA ALA A 50 -11.52 5.22 9.78
C ALA A 50 -10.34 6.21 9.83
N LYS A 51 -10.62 7.49 9.59
CA LYS A 51 -9.61 8.54 9.80
C LYS A 51 -9.08 8.48 11.23
N PRO A 52 -7.78 8.79 11.44
CA PRO A 52 -7.26 8.99 12.78
C PRO A 52 -8.08 10.01 13.55
N SER A 53 -8.22 9.82 14.86
CA SER A 53 -8.98 10.74 15.71
C SER A 53 -8.26 12.09 15.87
N SER A 54 -8.95 13.10 16.39
CA SER A 54 -8.34 14.40 16.72
C SER A 54 -7.16 14.26 17.67
N GLU A 55 -7.21 13.32 18.60
CA GLU A 55 -6.14 13.03 19.55
C GLU A 55 -4.93 12.43 18.81
N GLU A 56 -5.15 11.42 17.96
CA GLU A 56 -4.10 10.80 17.16
C GLU A 56 -3.43 11.81 16.19
N LEU A 57 -4.21 12.70 15.58
CA LEU A 57 -3.72 13.75 14.70
C LEU A 57 -2.94 14.86 15.45
N ALA A 58 -3.22 15.05 16.73
CA ALA A 58 -2.50 16.01 17.57
C ALA A 58 -1.14 15.47 18.05
N GLU A 59 -0.98 14.15 18.13
CA GLU A 59 0.27 13.52 18.57
C GLU A 59 1.42 13.68 17.57
N VAL A 60 1.13 13.56 16.27
CA VAL A 60 2.11 13.66 15.18
C VAL A 60 1.46 14.31 13.97
N LYS A 61 2.19 15.18 13.27
CA LYS A 61 1.70 15.79 12.03
C LYS A 61 1.48 14.71 10.96
N HIS A 62 0.22 14.61 10.50
CA HIS A 62 -0.16 13.78 9.36
C HIS A 62 -0.38 14.64 8.11
N HIS A 63 0.21 14.25 7.00
CA HIS A 63 0.00 14.84 5.69
C HIS A 63 -1.04 14.04 4.89
N PHE A 64 -1.70 14.72 3.95
CA PHE A 64 -2.73 14.17 3.04
C PHE A 64 -4.02 13.65 3.69
N ILE A 65 -4.22 13.83 4.99
CA ILE A 65 -5.54 13.64 5.60
C ILE A 65 -6.33 14.92 5.42
N ASP A 66 -7.60 14.82 4.99
CA ASP A 66 -8.47 15.97 4.78
C ASP A 66 -7.93 17.01 3.79
N SER A 67 -7.03 16.60 2.88
CA SER A 67 -6.41 17.48 1.90
C SER A 67 -7.28 17.76 0.68
N LEU A 68 -8.32 16.94 0.45
CA LEU A 68 -9.18 16.99 -0.74
C LEU A 68 -10.66 17.08 -0.37
N SER A 69 -11.48 17.55 -1.31
CA SER A 69 -12.92 17.35 -1.36
C SER A 69 -13.25 16.12 -2.21
N ILE A 70 -14.36 15.44 -1.94
CA ILE A 70 -14.91 14.38 -2.80
C ILE A 70 -15.16 14.81 -4.26
N HIS A 71 -15.20 16.12 -4.52
CA HIS A 71 -15.35 16.70 -5.85
C HIS A 71 -14.02 16.88 -6.60
N ASP A 72 -12.89 16.75 -5.91
CA ASP A 72 -11.57 16.91 -6.51
C ASP A 72 -11.21 15.66 -7.31
N ASN A 73 -10.75 15.86 -8.55
CA ASN A 73 -10.16 14.79 -9.33
C ASN A 73 -8.74 14.55 -8.82
N TYR A 74 -8.49 13.35 -8.30
CA TYR A 74 -7.19 12.99 -7.74
C TYR A 74 -6.78 11.58 -8.15
N SER A 75 -5.65 11.49 -8.83
CA SER A 75 -5.09 10.23 -9.31
C SER A 75 -3.94 9.75 -8.42
N VAL A 76 -3.53 8.50 -8.63
CA VAL A 76 -2.32 7.97 -8.00
C VAL A 76 -1.05 8.70 -8.47
N GLY A 77 -1.05 9.22 -9.71
CA GLY A 77 0.07 10.01 -10.24
C GLY A 77 0.19 11.37 -9.55
N ASP A 78 -0.94 12.03 -9.27
CA ASP A 78 -0.95 13.28 -8.49
C ASP A 78 -0.40 13.04 -7.08
N PHE A 79 -0.83 11.94 -6.43
CA PHE A 79 -0.31 11.56 -5.12
C PHE A 79 1.20 11.27 -5.14
N GLU A 80 1.68 10.52 -6.15
CA GLU A 80 3.11 10.27 -6.30
C GLU A 80 3.88 11.58 -6.39
N GLN A 81 3.51 12.46 -7.31
CA GLN A 81 4.21 13.73 -7.52
C GLN A 81 4.25 14.56 -6.24
N GLN A 82 3.09 14.81 -5.63
CA GLN A 82 3.00 15.63 -4.42
C GLN A 82 3.73 15.00 -3.23
N THR A 83 3.71 13.68 -3.12
CA THR A 83 4.43 12.96 -2.05
C THR A 83 5.93 13.07 -2.24
N ILE A 84 6.45 12.96 -3.47
CA ILE A 84 7.87 13.10 -3.76
C ILE A 84 8.34 14.53 -3.48
N GLU A 85 7.58 15.55 -3.91
CA GLU A 85 7.87 16.95 -3.60
C GLU A 85 7.89 17.21 -2.08
N LEU A 86 6.94 16.65 -1.34
CA LEU A 86 6.92 16.74 0.12
C LEU A 86 8.12 16.03 0.75
N LEU A 87 8.46 14.81 0.29
CA LEU A 87 9.60 14.06 0.80
C LEU A 87 10.92 14.80 0.57
N ASP A 88 11.11 15.42 -0.59
CA ASP A 88 12.29 16.24 -0.89
C ASP A 88 12.42 17.40 0.12
N GLN A 89 11.31 18.02 0.53
CA GLN A 89 11.29 19.07 1.56
C GLN A 89 11.57 18.51 2.96
N LEU A 90 10.92 17.41 3.34
CA LEU A 90 11.08 16.83 4.68
C LEU A 90 12.52 16.32 4.89
N PHE A 91 13.12 15.72 3.86
CA PHE A 91 14.48 15.20 3.93
C PHE A 91 15.57 16.27 4.00
N LEU A 92 15.26 17.56 3.82
CA LEU A 92 16.19 18.66 4.10
C LEU A 92 16.59 18.74 5.58
N SER A 93 15.68 18.34 6.48
CA SER A 93 15.88 18.45 7.93
C SER A 93 15.73 17.12 8.68
N ARG A 94 15.26 16.07 8.00
CA ARG A 94 15.02 14.75 8.58
C ARG A 94 15.75 13.66 7.81
N ASP A 95 16.16 12.62 8.51
CA ASP A 95 16.73 11.41 7.89
C ASP A 95 15.67 10.32 7.68
N TYR A 96 14.59 10.37 8.45
CA TYR A 96 13.48 9.42 8.41
C TYR A 96 12.18 10.16 8.15
N VAL A 97 11.30 9.56 7.35
CA VAL A 97 9.89 9.97 7.20
C VAL A 97 9.04 8.71 7.25
N VAL A 98 7.87 8.77 7.89
CA VAL A 98 6.93 7.65 7.94
C VAL A 98 5.86 7.84 6.86
N MET A 99 5.55 6.79 6.11
CA MET A 99 4.37 6.71 5.26
C MET A 99 3.51 5.53 5.72
N CYS A 100 2.26 5.78 6.09
CA CYS A 100 1.36 4.77 6.66
C CYS A 100 0.10 4.63 5.83
N GLY A 101 -0.25 3.41 5.43
CA GLY A 101 -1.43 3.20 4.59
C GLY A 101 -1.65 1.77 4.13
N GLY A 102 -2.82 1.52 3.56
CA GLY A 102 -3.20 0.21 3.02
C GLY A 102 -3.40 0.20 1.50
N SER A 103 -3.11 1.30 0.80
CA SER A 103 -3.32 1.45 -0.64
C SER A 103 -2.07 1.03 -1.41
N GLY A 104 -1.91 -0.27 -1.65
CA GLY A 104 -0.68 -0.82 -2.23
C GLY A 104 -0.26 -0.19 -3.57
N LEU A 105 -1.21 0.21 -4.42
CA LEU A 105 -0.89 0.93 -5.66
C LEU A 105 -0.25 2.31 -5.39
N PHE A 106 -0.72 3.04 -4.38
CA PHE A 106 -0.18 4.33 -3.98
C PHE A 106 1.21 4.18 -3.34
N ILE A 107 1.38 3.16 -2.49
CA ILE A 107 2.69 2.80 -1.93
C ILE A 107 3.70 2.52 -3.05
N ASN A 108 3.31 1.73 -4.05
CA ASN A 108 4.17 1.42 -5.18
C ASN A 108 4.51 2.65 -6.02
N ALA A 109 3.53 3.51 -6.27
CA ALA A 109 3.77 4.75 -7.01
C ALA A 109 4.88 5.57 -6.33
N VAL A 110 4.79 5.78 -5.01
CA VAL A 110 5.80 6.53 -4.26
C VAL A 110 7.15 5.79 -4.22
N CYS A 111 7.17 4.51 -3.89
CA CYS A 111 8.44 3.80 -3.66
C CYS A 111 9.17 3.42 -4.96
N PHE A 112 8.43 3.13 -6.03
CA PHE A 112 8.97 2.52 -7.24
C PHE A 112 8.64 3.30 -8.52
N GLY A 113 7.75 4.29 -8.44
CA GLY A 113 7.31 5.06 -9.59
C GLY A 113 6.18 4.41 -10.36
N LEU A 114 5.59 5.19 -11.25
CA LEU A 114 4.57 4.74 -12.20
C LEU A 114 5.10 4.75 -13.63
N ASP A 115 4.61 3.78 -14.41
CA ASP A 115 4.72 3.85 -15.86
C ASP A 115 3.96 5.07 -16.37
N LYS A 116 4.59 5.82 -17.28
CA LYS A 116 3.98 7.01 -17.88
C LYS A 116 3.06 6.60 -19.02
N PHE A 117 1.77 6.89 -18.84
CA PHE A 117 0.74 6.78 -19.87
C PHE A 117 0.35 8.18 -20.35
N PRO A 118 -0.09 8.32 -21.61
CA PRO A 118 -0.60 9.59 -22.11
C PRO A 118 -1.97 9.91 -21.49
N ASP A 119 -2.27 11.20 -21.43
CA ASP A 119 -3.59 11.69 -21.09
C ASP A 119 -4.57 11.35 -22.20
N ILE A 120 -5.62 10.62 -21.85
CA ILE A 120 -6.62 10.17 -22.81
C ILE A 120 -7.76 11.19 -22.88
N PRO A 121 -8.14 11.67 -24.08
CA PRO A 121 -9.32 12.51 -24.27
C PRO A 121 -10.60 11.83 -23.77
N ASN A 122 -11.52 12.62 -23.19
CA ASN A 122 -12.76 12.09 -22.64
C ASN A 122 -13.68 11.48 -23.72
N GLU A 123 -13.56 11.92 -24.96
CA GLU A 123 -14.30 11.39 -26.10
C GLU A 123 -13.96 9.92 -26.33
N ILE A 124 -12.68 9.54 -26.23
CA ILE A 124 -12.23 8.15 -26.40
C ILE A 124 -12.71 7.30 -25.22
N ARG A 125 -12.65 7.84 -23.98
CA ARG A 125 -13.17 7.13 -22.80
C ARG A 125 -14.65 6.80 -22.96
N LYS A 126 -15.46 7.80 -23.34
CA LYS A 126 -16.91 7.62 -23.57
C LYS A 126 -17.20 6.60 -24.66
N GLN A 127 -16.46 6.62 -25.77
CA GLN A 127 -16.63 5.64 -26.84
C GLN A 127 -16.40 4.22 -26.33
N VAL A 128 -15.31 3.99 -25.57
CA VAL A 128 -14.99 2.68 -25.01
C VAL A 128 -16.03 2.25 -23.96
N GLU A 129 -16.53 3.17 -23.14
CA GLU A 129 -17.61 2.93 -22.17
C GLU A 129 -18.92 2.54 -22.87
N GLU A 130 -19.35 3.28 -23.91
CA GLU A 130 -20.56 2.97 -24.70
C GLU A 130 -20.47 1.59 -25.36
N GLU A 131 -19.28 1.19 -25.81
CA GLU A 131 -19.05 -0.12 -26.39
C GLU A 131 -19.09 -1.25 -25.36
N PHE A 132 -18.61 -0.99 -24.14
CA PHE A 132 -18.77 -1.91 -23.03
C PHE A 132 -20.25 -2.09 -22.66
N ASP A 133 -21.00 -0.99 -22.58
CA ASP A 133 -22.42 -1.00 -22.22
C ASP A 133 -23.28 -1.74 -23.26
N THR A 134 -22.91 -1.67 -24.54
CA THR A 134 -23.66 -2.30 -25.64
C THR A 134 -23.18 -3.71 -25.99
N GLY A 135 -21.88 -3.98 -25.88
CA GLY A 135 -21.23 -5.21 -26.36
C GLY A 135 -20.68 -6.12 -25.27
N GLY A 136 -20.73 -5.71 -24.01
CA GLY A 136 -20.19 -6.48 -22.90
C GLY A 136 -18.66 -6.57 -22.88
N VAL A 137 -18.15 -7.39 -21.98
CA VAL A 137 -16.69 -7.58 -21.79
C VAL A 137 -16.07 -8.34 -22.96
N GLU A 138 -16.83 -9.21 -23.61
CA GLU A 138 -16.41 -10.08 -24.71
C GLU A 138 -15.95 -9.25 -25.92
N LYS A 139 -16.63 -8.13 -26.20
CA LYS A 139 -16.23 -7.21 -27.27
C LYS A 139 -14.87 -6.58 -26.99
N LEU A 140 -14.65 -6.14 -25.75
CA LEU A 140 -13.37 -5.55 -25.34
C LEU A 140 -12.24 -6.59 -25.38
N GLN A 141 -12.52 -7.83 -24.96
CA GLN A 141 -11.57 -8.94 -25.01
C GLN A 141 -11.11 -9.22 -26.45
N ALA A 142 -12.05 -9.34 -27.39
CA ALA A 142 -11.74 -9.62 -28.78
C ALA A 142 -10.86 -8.54 -29.42
N GLU A 143 -11.17 -7.26 -29.17
CA GLU A 143 -10.34 -6.17 -29.65
C GLU A 143 -8.95 -6.18 -29.02
N LEU A 144 -8.87 -6.37 -27.69
CA LEU A 144 -7.58 -6.40 -27.00
C LEU A 144 -6.72 -7.56 -27.47
N GLN A 145 -7.31 -8.74 -27.71
CA GLN A 145 -6.58 -9.91 -28.21
C GLN A 145 -5.88 -9.63 -29.55
N SER A 146 -6.53 -8.86 -30.42
CA SER A 146 -5.99 -8.50 -31.73
C SER A 146 -4.97 -7.35 -31.68
N SER A 147 -5.17 -6.39 -30.78
CA SER A 147 -4.40 -5.14 -30.73
C SER A 147 -3.20 -5.18 -29.78
N ASP A 148 -3.26 -6.00 -28.72
CA ASP A 148 -2.19 -6.20 -27.75
C ASP A 148 -2.24 -7.63 -27.16
N PRO A 149 -1.75 -8.64 -27.91
CA PRO A 149 -1.73 -10.03 -27.45
C PRO A 149 -0.89 -10.25 -26.20
N GLU A 150 0.14 -9.42 -25.98
CA GLU A 150 1.01 -9.50 -24.82
C GLU A 150 0.22 -9.15 -23.55
N TYR A 151 -0.42 -7.98 -23.53
CA TYR A 151 -1.23 -7.57 -22.39
C TYR A 151 -2.46 -8.47 -22.19
N TYR A 152 -3.07 -8.94 -23.28
CA TYR A 152 -4.21 -9.88 -23.23
C TYR A 152 -3.90 -11.14 -22.40
N ASN A 153 -2.69 -11.69 -22.53
CA ASN A 153 -2.28 -12.91 -21.81
C ASN A 153 -1.95 -12.67 -20.33
N GLU A 154 -1.74 -11.41 -19.92
CA GLU A 154 -1.42 -11.04 -18.54
C GLU A 154 -2.61 -10.50 -17.75
N VAL A 155 -3.52 -9.79 -18.42
CA VAL A 155 -4.61 -9.07 -17.78
C VAL A 155 -5.72 -10.00 -17.30
N ASP A 156 -6.40 -9.60 -16.23
CA ASP A 156 -7.65 -10.23 -15.82
C ASP A 156 -8.74 -9.87 -16.83
N LEU A 157 -9.05 -10.80 -17.73
CA LEU A 157 -10.03 -10.62 -18.81
C LEU A 157 -11.45 -10.39 -18.29
N MET A 158 -11.76 -10.71 -17.04
CA MET A 158 -13.07 -10.45 -16.44
C MET A 158 -13.15 -9.08 -15.77
N ASN A 159 -12.09 -8.26 -15.86
CA ASN A 159 -12.06 -6.93 -15.29
C ASN A 159 -12.24 -5.86 -16.39
N PRO A 160 -13.47 -5.38 -16.63
CA PRO A 160 -13.75 -4.47 -17.75
C PRO A 160 -12.97 -3.16 -17.64
N HIS A 161 -12.76 -2.62 -16.43
CA HIS A 161 -11.98 -1.40 -16.25
C HIS A 161 -10.54 -1.52 -16.76
N ARG A 162 -9.91 -2.69 -16.60
CA ARG A 162 -8.54 -2.93 -17.11
C ARG A 162 -8.51 -3.04 -18.63
N LEU A 163 -9.53 -3.66 -19.22
CA LEU A 163 -9.66 -3.78 -20.67
C LEU A 163 -9.95 -2.42 -21.31
N MET A 164 -10.94 -1.69 -20.79
CA MET A 164 -11.30 -0.35 -21.24
C MET A 164 -10.08 0.58 -21.18
N ARG A 165 -9.34 0.57 -20.07
CA ARG A 165 -8.12 1.39 -19.94
C ARG A 165 -7.04 1.05 -20.97
N ALA A 166 -6.87 -0.22 -21.32
CA ALA A 166 -5.90 -0.61 -22.34
C ALA A 166 -6.36 -0.16 -23.73
N LEU A 167 -7.62 -0.38 -24.08
CA LEU A 167 -8.18 0.03 -25.35
C LEU A 167 -8.21 1.55 -25.52
N GLU A 168 -8.51 2.31 -24.47
CA GLU A 168 -8.38 3.77 -24.43
C GLU A 168 -6.99 4.24 -24.90
N VAL A 169 -5.93 3.65 -24.32
CA VAL A 169 -4.53 3.97 -24.65
C VAL A 169 -4.19 3.54 -26.07
N ILE A 170 -4.58 2.33 -26.45
CA ILE A 170 -4.32 1.78 -27.78
C ILE A 170 -4.97 2.64 -28.85
N ARG A 171 -6.25 2.99 -28.70
CA ARG A 171 -7.00 3.82 -29.65
C ARG A 171 -6.48 5.24 -29.72
N HIS A 172 -6.08 5.82 -28.58
CA HIS A 172 -5.52 7.18 -28.57
C HIS A 172 -4.13 7.25 -29.22
N THR A 173 -3.29 6.25 -28.99
CA THR A 173 -1.87 6.32 -29.37
C THR A 173 -1.48 5.53 -30.60
N GLY A 174 -2.32 4.57 -31.01
CA GLY A 174 -2.01 3.56 -32.01
C GLY A 174 -0.96 2.53 -31.58
N LYS A 175 -0.56 2.51 -30.29
CA LYS A 175 0.49 1.62 -29.77
C LYS A 175 -0.10 0.62 -28.75
N PRO A 176 0.43 -0.61 -28.66
CA PRO A 176 0.04 -1.58 -27.65
C PRO A 176 0.17 -1.01 -26.23
N PHE A 177 -0.76 -1.34 -25.34
CA PHE A 177 -0.71 -0.94 -23.93
C PHE A 177 0.55 -1.48 -23.23
N SER A 178 0.96 -2.71 -23.57
CA SER A 178 2.19 -3.35 -23.09
C SER A 178 3.43 -2.51 -23.37
N SER A 179 3.48 -1.79 -24.50
CA SER A 179 4.62 -0.94 -24.86
C SER A 179 4.89 0.23 -23.91
N PHE A 180 3.87 0.64 -23.14
CA PHE A 180 3.99 1.68 -22.11
C PHE A 180 4.37 1.11 -20.74
N ARG A 181 4.14 -0.19 -20.52
CA ARG A 181 4.52 -0.92 -19.29
C ARG A 181 5.99 -1.27 -19.35
N ARG A 182 6.85 -0.30 -19.03
CA ARG A 182 8.30 -0.49 -19.08
C ARG A 182 8.82 -1.38 -17.96
N GLY A 183 8.04 -1.53 -16.88
CA GLY A 183 8.43 -2.33 -15.72
C GLY A 183 9.69 -1.82 -15.02
N LYS A 184 10.11 -0.57 -15.32
CA LYS A 184 11.31 0.04 -14.77
C LYS A 184 10.96 0.85 -13.54
N TYR A 185 11.59 0.51 -12.42
CA TYR A 185 11.49 1.33 -11.22
C TYR A 185 12.19 2.67 -11.44
N LEU A 186 11.55 3.75 -10.97
CA LEU A 186 12.15 5.07 -10.95
C LEU A 186 13.16 5.18 -9.80
N LYS A 187 14.26 5.87 -10.06
CA LYS A 187 15.26 6.17 -9.04
C LYS A 187 14.68 7.08 -7.95
N ARG A 188 14.87 6.72 -6.69
CA ARG A 188 14.46 7.52 -5.53
C ARG A 188 15.67 8.01 -4.73
N ASN A 189 15.53 9.20 -4.14
CA ASN A 189 16.55 9.81 -3.28
C ASN A 189 16.52 9.28 -1.84
N PHE A 190 15.75 8.23 -1.59
CA PHE A 190 15.56 7.60 -0.29
C PHE A 190 15.54 6.07 -0.42
N ILE A 191 15.74 5.41 0.71
CA ILE A 191 15.64 3.96 0.87
C ILE A 191 14.32 3.64 1.57
N PRO A 192 13.39 2.91 0.91
CA PRO A 192 12.16 2.48 1.56
C PRO A 192 12.42 1.29 2.50
N VAL A 193 11.82 1.33 3.70
CA VAL A 193 11.85 0.26 4.71
C VAL A 193 10.43 -0.23 4.94
N PHE A 194 10.13 -1.45 4.51
CA PHE A 194 8.76 -1.97 4.47
C PHE A 194 8.40 -2.80 5.70
N LEU A 195 7.42 -2.32 6.45
CA LEU A 195 6.87 -2.97 7.64
C LEU A 195 5.41 -3.30 7.41
N GLN A 196 4.99 -4.52 7.71
CA GLN A 196 3.59 -4.94 7.61
C GLN A 196 3.05 -5.29 9.00
N ILE A 197 1.99 -4.59 9.41
CA ILE A 197 1.27 -4.94 10.63
C ILE A 197 0.41 -6.17 10.40
N HIS A 198 0.71 -7.23 11.15
CA HIS A 198 0.12 -8.54 11.03
C HIS A 198 -0.74 -8.91 12.25
N HIS A 199 -1.80 -9.66 11.99
CA HIS A 199 -2.64 -10.33 12.98
C HIS A 199 -3.00 -11.72 12.46
N PRO A 200 -3.17 -12.73 13.34
CA PRO A 200 -3.84 -13.96 12.98
C PRO A 200 -5.19 -13.66 12.31
N ARG A 201 -5.56 -14.46 11.30
CA ARG A 201 -6.73 -14.21 10.45
C ARG A 201 -8.03 -14.07 11.26
N GLU A 202 -8.23 -14.92 12.26
CA GLU A 202 -9.42 -14.91 13.10
C GLU A 202 -9.52 -13.60 13.90
N THR A 203 -8.43 -13.22 14.57
CA THR A 203 -8.30 -11.95 15.30
C THR A 203 -8.58 -10.75 14.38
N LEU A 204 -7.99 -10.74 13.19
CA LEU A 204 -8.21 -9.67 12.21
C LEU A 204 -9.69 -9.56 11.83
N TYR A 205 -10.37 -10.68 11.59
CA TYR A 205 -11.78 -10.69 11.20
C TYR A 205 -12.69 -10.23 12.32
N GLN A 206 -12.42 -10.64 13.56
CA GLN A 206 -13.13 -10.15 14.74
C GLN A 206 -12.98 -8.63 14.88
N ARG A 207 -11.74 -8.12 14.77
CA ARG A 207 -11.45 -6.68 14.82
C ARG A 207 -12.16 -5.90 13.71
N ILE A 208 -12.19 -6.44 12.48
CA ILE A 208 -12.92 -5.82 11.37
C ILE A 208 -14.42 -5.73 11.69
N ASN A 209 -15.03 -6.82 12.16
CA ASN A 209 -16.45 -6.86 12.48
C ASN A 209 -16.79 -5.86 13.59
N GLN A 210 -16.04 -5.90 14.69
CA GLN A 210 -16.20 -4.98 15.81
C GLN A 210 -16.05 -3.52 15.37
N ARG A 211 -15.08 -3.22 14.49
CA ARG A 211 -14.89 -1.87 13.98
C ARG A 211 -16.09 -1.37 13.18
N VAL A 212 -16.72 -2.23 12.37
CA VAL A 212 -17.95 -1.86 11.65
C VAL A 212 -19.07 -1.56 12.65
N ASP A 213 -19.22 -2.36 13.71
CA ASP A 213 -20.21 -2.11 14.75
C ASP A 213 -19.97 -0.76 15.45
N LEU A 214 -18.70 -0.45 15.77
CA LEU A 214 -18.31 0.85 16.35
C LEU A 214 -18.58 2.02 15.40
N MET A 215 -18.32 1.86 14.09
CA MET A 215 -18.65 2.89 13.09
C MET A 215 -20.16 3.18 13.04
N MET A 216 -20.98 2.13 13.11
CA MET A 216 -22.44 2.29 13.15
C MET A 216 -22.90 3.01 14.42
N GLN A 217 -22.32 2.66 15.58
CA GLN A 217 -22.57 3.36 16.85
C GLN A 217 -22.13 4.83 16.80
N ALA A 218 -21.05 5.14 16.08
CA ALA A 218 -20.56 6.49 15.84
C ALA A 218 -21.40 7.28 14.81
N ASN A 219 -22.58 6.78 14.40
CA ASN A 219 -23.47 7.39 13.42
C ASN A 219 -22.94 7.42 11.97
N LEU A 220 -22.22 6.37 11.53
CA LEU A 220 -21.84 6.22 10.11
C LEU A 220 -23.03 6.42 9.15
N LEU A 221 -24.21 5.90 9.48
CA LEU A 221 -25.40 6.07 8.65
C LEU A 221 -25.78 7.55 8.45
N ALA A 222 -25.59 8.39 9.47
CA ALA A 222 -25.86 9.82 9.37
C ALA A 222 -24.83 10.53 8.48
N GLU A 223 -23.56 10.13 8.53
CA GLU A 223 -22.53 10.61 7.60
C GLU A 223 -22.88 10.24 6.15
N VAL A 224 -23.19 8.97 5.89
CA VAL A 224 -23.54 8.50 4.53
C VAL A 224 -24.80 9.17 3.99
N LYS A 225 -25.83 9.38 4.84
CA LYS A 225 -27.07 10.08 4.44
C LYS A 225 -26.80 11.46 3.85
N LYS A 226 -25.82 12.21 4.38
CA LYS A 226 -25.45 13.54 3.87
C LYS A 226 -24.82 13.50 2.47
N LEU A 227 -24.29 12.34 2.09
CA LEU A 227 -23.51 12.14 0.86
C LEU A 227 -24.31 11.46 -0.26
N VAL A 228 -25.58 11.10 -0.01
CA VAL A 228 -26.48 10.49 -1.00
C VAL A 228 -26.54 11.28 -2.33
N PRO A 229 -26.64 12.63 -2.34
CA PRO A 229 -26.64 13.38 -3.60
C PRO A 229 -25.39 13.18 -4.46
N HIS A 230 -24.30 12.70 -3.86
CA HIS A 230 -23.00 12.54 -4.49
C HIS A 230 -22.59 11.07 -4.64
N GLN A 231 -23.49 10.12 -4.36
CA GLN A 231 -23.17 8.68 -4.28
C GLN A 231 -22.42 8.13 -5.51
N ASN A 232 -22.58 8.72 -6.70
CA ASN A 232 -21.92 8.27 -7.93
C ASN A 232 -20.44 8.69 -8.04
N LEU A 233 -19.93 9.57 -7.17
CA LEU A 233 -18.54 10.01 -7.21
C LEU A 233 -17.59 8.87 -6.81
N ASN A 234 -16.44 8.77 -7.49
CA ASN A 234 -15.47 7.69 -7.28
C ASN A 234 -14.97 7.59 -5.82
N ALA A 235 -14.82 8.73 -5.14
CA ALA A 235 -14.45 8.78 -3.72
C ALA A 235 -15.38 7.94 -2.85
N LEU A 236 -16.69 7.97 -3.15
CA LEU A 236 -17.78 7.32 -2.41
C LEU A 236 -18.07 5.89 -2.87
N GLN A 237 -17.43 5.45 -3.97
CA GLN A 237 -17.46 4.07 -4.45
C GLN A 237 -16.52 3.17 -3.63
N THR A 238 -16.77 3.07 -2.32
CA THR A 238 -15.95 2.34 -1.36
C THR A 238 -16.81 1.57 -0.35
N VAL A 239 -16.21 0.54 0.27
CA VAL A 239 -16.83 -0.29 1.30
C VAL A 239 -17.29 0.58 2.49
N GLY A 240 -18.48 0.33 3.00
CA GLY A 240 -19.12 1.12 4.05
C GLY A 240 -20.15 2.10 3.49
N TYR A 241 -19.83 2.75 2.37
CA TYR A 241 -20.70 3.75 1.74
C TYR A 241 -21.64 3.11 0.74
N GLN A 242 -21.12 2.28 -0.18
CA GLN A 242 -21.94 1.60 -1.20
C GLN A 242 -23.08 0.78 -0.59
N GLU A 243 -22.77 -0.03 0.43
CA GLU A 243 -23.77 -0.88 1.09
C GLU A 243 -24.85 -0.06 1.80
N LEU A 244 -24.48 1.09 2.39
CA LEU A 244 -25.42 1.99 3.04
C LEU A 244 -26.23 2.80 2.02
N PHE A 245 -25.68 3.16 0.87
CA PHE A 245 -26.46 3.72 -0.24
C PHE A 245 -27.50 2.73 -0.75
N SER A 246 -27.16 1.44 -0.90
CA SER A 246 -28.16 0.41 -1.27
C SER A 246 -29.31 0.34 -0.27
N PHE A 247 -29.04 0.45 1.03
CA PHE A 247 -30.10 0.55 2.05
C PHE A 247 -30.95 1.83 1.87
N LEU A 248 -30.31 2.98 1.73
CA LEU A 248 -31.00 4.27 1.58
C LEU A 248 -31.84 4.37 0.30
N ASN A 249 -31.46 3.62 -0.74
CA ASN A 249 -32.19 3.51 -2.00
C ASN A 249 -33.28 2.41 -1.99
N GLY A 250 -33.53 1.76 -0.84
CA GLY A 250 -34.56 0.72 -0.70
C GLY A 250 -34.22 -0.63 -1.34
N GLN A 251 -32.96 -0.86 -1.69
CA GLN A 251 -32.49 -2.09 -2.36
C GLN A 251 -32.05 -3.19 -1.38
N SER A 252 -31.89 -2.85 -0.09
CA SER A 252 -31.46 -3.75 0.98
C SER A 252 -32.03 -3.31 2.33
N THR A 253 -31.98 -4.17 3.35
CA THR A 253 -32.25 -3.80 4.75
C THR A 253 -30.99 -3.27 5.42
N LEU A 254 -31.14 -2.49 6.50
CA LEU A 254 -29.99 -1.98 7.25
C LEU A 254 -29.11 -3.10 7.81
N GLU A 255 -29.74 -4.15 8.34
CA GLU A 255 -29.05 -5.33 8.88
C GLU A 255 -28.21 -6.03 7.79
N ASN A 256 -28.83 -6.32 6.64
CA ASN A 256 -28.12 -6.92 5.50
C ASN A 256 -26.98 -6.03 5.01
N SER A 257 -27.18 -4.71 4.95
CA SER A 257 -26.12 -3.78 4.56
C SER A 257 -24.96 -3.79 5.55
N ILE A 258 -25.20 -3.84 6.86
CA ILE A 258 -24.14 -3.94 7.88
C ILE A 258 -23.34 -5.24 7.71
N ASP A 259 -24.03 -6.37 7.48
CA ASP A 259 -23.36 -7.66 7.24
C ASP A 259 -22.52 -7.66 5.95
N GLN A 260 -23.00 -6.99 4.89
CA GLN A 260 -22.23 -6.80 3.67
C GLN A 260 -21.00 -5.93 3.90
N ILE A 261 -21.09 -4.85 4.69
CA ILE A 261 -19.92 -4.02 5.06
C ILE A 261 -18.87 -4.87 5.77
N LYS A 262 -19.29 -5.72 6.73
CA LYS A 262 -18.39 -6.65 7.43
C LYS A 262 -17.74 -7.62 6.44
N GLN A 263 -18.53 -8.24 5.56
CA GLN A 263 -18.03 -9.19 4.55
C GLN A 263 -17.03 -8.53 3.58
N ASN A 264 -17.38 -7.39 3.00
CA ASN A 264 -16.57 -6.69 2.03
C ASN A 264 -15.32 -6.06 2.66
N SER A 265 -15.38 -5.64 3.92
CA SER A 265 -14.20 -5.21 4.68
C SER A 265 -13.19 -6.36 4.88
N ARG A 266 -13.66 -7.59 5.15
CA ARG A 266 -12.79 -8.79 5.22
C ARG A 266 -12.20 -9.15 3.86
N ARG A 267 -12.98 -9.04 2.77
CA ARG A 267 -12.49 -9.23 1.40
C ARG A 267 -11.42 -8.19 1.04
N TYR A 268 -11.63 -6.93 1.41
CA TYR A 268 -10.67 -5.86 1.21
C TYR A 268 -9.37 -6.11 1.99
N ALA A 269 -9.46 -6.47 3.28
CA ALA A 269 -8.31 -6.85 4.09
C ALA A 269 -7.51 -8.02 3.45
N LYS A 270 -8.21 -9.05 2.95
CA LYS A 270 -7.57 -10.16 2.21
C LYS A 270 -6.82 -9.65 0.98
N ARG A 271 -7.44 -8.77 0.17
CA ARG A 271 -6.78 -8.17 -1.01
C ARG A 271 -5.52 -7.39 -0.62
N GLN A 272 -5.55 -6.62 0.47
CA GLN A 272 -4.38 -5.89 0.96
C GLN A 272 -3.25 -6.84 1.35
N ILE A 273 -3.56 -7.92 2.08
CA ILE A 273 -2.58 -8.95 2.46
C ILE A 273 -2.02 -9.65 1.22
N THR A 274 -2.87 -10.07 0.29
CA THR A 274 -2.44 -10.70 -0.97
C THR A 274 -1.53 -9.79 -1.78
N TRP A 275 -1.82 -8.48 -1.79
CA TRP A 275 -0.96 -7.51 -2.43
C TRP A 275 0.41 -7.51 -1.71
N MET A 276 0.51 -7.20 -0.42
CA MET A 276 1.81 -7.16 0.28
C MET A 276 2.64 -8.47 0.15
N ARG A 277 1.99 -9.65 0.14
CA ARG A 277 2.67 -10.94 -0.06
C ARG A 277 3.38 -11.10 -1.41
N ARG A 278 2.98 -10.36 -2.45
CA ARG A 278 3.56 -10.48 -3.80
C ARG A 278 5.05 -10.17 -3.83
N ASP A 279 5.47 -9.22 -3.00
CA ASP A 279 6.74 -8.55 -3.13
C ASP A 279 7.82 -9.06 -2.17
N GLY A 280 7.50 -9.96 -1.23
CA GLY A 280 8.41 -10.70 -0.34
C GLY A 280 9.38 -9.88 0.56
N PHE A 281 9.41 -8.56 0.45
CA PHE A 281 10.30 -7.68 1.23
C PHE A 281 9.67 -7.06 2.48
N TRP A 282 8.41 -7.39 2.78
CA TRP A 282 7.68 -6.84 3.94
C TRP A 282 8.11 -7.55 5.22
N LYS A 283 8.67 -6.82 6.18
CA LYS A 283 8.93 -7.38 7.52
C LYS A 283 7.65 -7.30 8.35
N HIS A 284 7.21 -8.44 8.89
CA HIS A 284 5.98 -8.53 9.66
C HIS A 284 6.20 -8.13 11.12
N PHE A 285 5.28 -7.35 11.69
CA PHE A 285 5.23 -7.01 13.12
C PHE A 285 3.79 -7.07 13.63
N ARG A 286 3.61 -7.45 14.89
CA ARG A 286 2.37 -7.26 15.64
C ARG A 286 2.31 -5.83 16.17
N PRO A 287 1.11 -5.28 16.43
CA PRO A 287 0.99 -3.87 16.88
C PRO A 287 1.74 -3.52 18.17
N GLN A 288 2.02 -4.50 19.02
CA GLN A 288 2.71 -4.32 20.30
C GLN A 288 4.24 -4.27 20.15
N GLU A 289 4.78 -4.77 19.04
CA GLU A 289 6.23 -4.99 18.83
C GLU A 289 6.92 -3.74 18.25
N THR A 290 6.56 -2.57 18.74
CA THR A 290 7.09 -1.30 18.23
C THR A 290 8.61 -1.20 18.45
N SER A 291 9.13 -1.68 19.59
CA SER A 291 10.56 -1.62 19.88
C SER A 291 11.36 -2.52 18.93
N ALA A 292 10.86 -3.74 18.66
CA ALA A 292 11.46 -4.64 17.67
C ALA A 292 11.52 -4.01 16.26
N ALA A 293 10.47 -3.29 15.85
CA ALA A 293 10.46 -2.58 14.58
C ALA A 293 11.45 -1.40 14.53
N ILE A 294 11.59 -0.65 15.63
CA ILE A 294 12.59 0.41 15.75
C ILE A 294 14.00 -0.15 15.58
N LEU A 295 14.30 -1.30 16.18
CA LEU A 295 15.59 -1.97 16.00
C LEU A 295 15.82 -2.37 14.55
N PHE A 296 14.82 -2.95 13.92
CA PHE A 296 14.91 -3.35 12.53
C PHE A 296 15.19 -2.15 11.60
N ILE A 297 14.45 -1.04 11.77
CA ILE A 297 14.67 0.20 11.02
C ILE A 297 16.10 0.72 11.25
N SER A 298 16.54 0.76 12.51
CA SER A 298 17.88 1.26 12.88
C SER A 298 18.98 0.39 12.30
N PHE A 299 18.80 -0.93 12.31
CA PHE A 299 19.72 -1.89 11.71
C PHE A 299 19.82 -1.70 10.19
N VAL A 300 18.68 -1.55 9.51
CA VAL A 300 18.62 -1.26 8.08
C VAL A 300 19.34 0.05 7.77
N ALA A 301 19.14 1.08 8.59
CA ALA A 301 19.76 2.39 8.39
C ALA A 301 21.28 2.37 8.61
N GLN A 302 21.76 1.81 9.73
CA GLN A 302 23.19 1.70 10.05
C GLN A 302 23.99 0.96 8.96
N ASN A 303 23.34 0.03 8.26
CA ASN A 303 23.96 -0.80 7.23
C ASN A 303 23.64 -0.35 5.80
N ASN A 304 22.85 0.71 5.62
CA ASN A 304 22.33 1.17 4.32
C ASN A 304 21.64 0.04 3.52
N LEU A 305 20.83 -0.79 4.17
CA LEU A 305 20.20 -1.95 3.52
C LEU A 305 18.96 -1.57 2.71
N VAL A 306 18.76 -2.25 1.58
CA VAL A 306 17.53 -2.24 0.78
C VAL A 306 16.99 -3.66 0.73
N LEU A 307 15.72 -3.82 1.10
CA LEU A 307 15.03 -5.12 1.07
C LEU A 307 14.51 -5.41 -0.34
N LYS A 308 14.72 -6.63 -0.84
CA LYS A 308 14.21 -7.03 -2.16
C LYS A 308 13.65 -8.45 -2.23
N THR A 309 12.64 -8.55 -3.08
CA THR A 309 12.24 -9.70 -3.89
C THR A 309 13.39 -10.40 -4.62
N LEU A 310 13.88 -11.58 -4.23
CA LEU A 310 14.66 -12.38 -5.19
C LEU A 310 13.68 -12.99 -6.21
N ASP A 311 13.62 -12.42 -7.42
CA ASP A 311 12.96 -13.11 -8.53
C ASP A 311 13.94 -14.10 -9.14
N LEU A 312 13.73 -15.38 -8.88
CA LEU A 312 14.58 -16.48 -9.39
C LEU A 312 14.60 -16.56 -10.92
N ARG A 313 13.81 -15.75 -11.63
CA ARG A 313 13.73 -15.71 -13.10
C ARG A 313 14.54 -14.58 -13.74
N GLU A 314 15.00 -13.59 -12.98
CA GLU A 314 15.76 -12.46 -13.51
C GLU A 314 17.26 -12.59 -13.14
N GLU A 315 18.11 -12.85 -14.14
CA GLU A 315 19.53 -13.15 -13.93
C GLU A 315 20.39 -11.93 -13.55
N LYS A 316 19.94 -10.68 -13.76
CA LYS A 316 20.74 -9.49 -13.46
C LYS A 316 19.87 -8.28 -13.11
N PHE A 317 20.16 -7.70 -11.95
CA PHE A 317 19.62 -6.40 -11.56
C PHE A 317 20.73 -5.53 -10.96
N GLU A 318 21.02 -4.39 -11.58
CA GLU A 318 22.00 -3.43 -11.08
C GLU A 318 21.34 -2.53 -10.03
N THR A 319 21.84 -2.60 -8.79
CA THR A 319 21.25 -1.94 -7.63
C THR A 319 21.49 -0.43 -7.62
N GLU A 320 22.49 0.02 -8.37
CA GLU A 320 22.92 1.43 -8.50
C GLU A 320 21.93 2.30 -9.29
N GLU A 321 21.08 1.71 -10.13
CA GLU A 321 20.15 2.47 -10.98
C GLU A 321 18.94 3.05 -10.21
N ILE A 322 18.52 2.42 -9.10
CA ILE A 322 17.21 2.73 -8.46
C ILE A 322 17.32 3.34 -7.07
N TYR A 323 18.36 2.99 -6.31
CA TYR A 323 18.55 3.46 -4.94
C TYR A 323 19.79 4.35 -4.83
N PRO A 324 19.97 5.10 -3.71
CA PRO A 324 21.19 5.86 -3.46
C PRO A 324 22.46 4.99 -3.62
N ALA A 325 23.55 5.57 -4.14
CA ALA A 325 24.75 4.85 -4.56
C ALA A 325 25.47 4.04 -3.45
N ASN A 326 25.21 4.35 -2.18
CA ASN A 326 25.77 3.68 -1.00
C ASN A 326 24.86 2.58 -0.42
N SER A 327 23.76 2.23 -1.10
CA SER A 327 22.83 1.19 -0.68
C SER A 327 23.41 -0.22 -0.88
N LYS A 328 23.13 -1.13 0.06
CA LYS A 328 23.46 -2.56 0.00
C LYS A 328 22.16 -3.37 -0.11
N VAL A 329 22.11 -4.38 -0.96
CA VAL A 329 20.89 -5.18 -1.13
C VAL A 329 20.87 -6.38 -0.20
N MET A 330 19.71 -6.59 0.43
CA MET A 330 19.35 -7.79 1.18
C MET A 330 18.18 -8.48 0.46
N THR A 331 18.36 -9.75 0.09
CA THR A 331 17.41 -10.51 -0.73
C THR A 331 16.59 -11.49 0.11
N ALA A 332 15.27 -11.53 -0.11
CA ALA A 332 14.35 -12.54 0.41
C ALA A 332 13.88 -13.46 -0.72
N ALA A 333 13.94 -14.78 -0.54
CA ALA A 333 13.60 -15.77 -1.56
C ALA A 333 12.08 -15.91 -1.75
N LYS A 334 11.62 -15.97 -3.01
CA LYS A 334 10.20 -16.13 -3.36
C LYS A 334 9.82 -17.61 -3.40
N GLY A 335 9.43 -18.18 -2.26
CA GLY A 335 8.97 -19.57 -2.15
C GLY A 335 8.44 -19.84 -0.76
N ASP A 336 7.33 -20.58 -0.67
CA ASP A 336 6.57 -20.96 0.52
C ASP A 336 7.36 -20.85 1.82
N ALA A 337 6.94 -19.92 2.68
CA ALA A 337 7.27 -19.93 4.09
C ALA A 337 8.76 -20.25 4.38
N LEU A 338 9.70 -19.72 3.57
CA LEU A 338 11.14 -20.01 3.64
C LEU A 338 11.91 -18.71 3.48
N SER A 339 11.79 -17.83 4.47
CA SER A 339 12.90 -16.97 4.92
C SER A 339 12.52 -16.16 6.17
N GLY A 340 12.12 -16.86 7.24
CA GLY A 340 12.32 -16.39 8.61
C GLY A 340 13.80 -16.38 9.02
N TYR A 341 14.73 -16.17 8.08
CA TYR A 341 16.16 -16.14 8.35
C TYR A 341 16.71 -14.76 8.05
N PHE A 342 17.56 -14.31 8.97
CA PHE A 342 18.71 -13.47 8.65
C PHE A 342 19.38 -13.99 7.37
N VAL A 343 19.06 -13.43 6.21
CA VAL A 343 19.85 -13.64 4.99
C VAL A 343 20.76 -12.44 4.86
N PHE A 344 21.89 -12.51 5.57
CA PHE A 344 23.06 -11.72 5.23
C PHE A 344 23.60 -12.26 3.90
N GLU A 345 23.40 -11.53 2.80
CA GLU A 345 24.30 -11.67 1.65
C GLU A 345 25.03 -10.34 1.41
N ILE A 346 26.09 -10.16 2.19
CA ILE A 346 27.17 -9.26 1.79
C ILE A 346 28.00 -10.04 0.77
N LYS A 347 27.92 -9.67 -0.51
CA LYS A 347 29.00 -9.98 -1.48
C LYS A 347 29.46 -8.67 -2.12
N PRO A 348 30.78 -8.40 -2.03
CA PRO A 348 31.65 -8.98 -3.04
C PRO A 348 32.92 -9.62 -2.46
N LYS A 349 33.22 -10.84 -2.91
CA LYS A 349 34.51 -11.53 -2.83
C LYS A 349 35.13 -11.70 -1.42
N LYS A 350 34.49 -12.52 -0.60
CA LYS A 350 35.06 -13.54 0.32
C LYS A 350 33.95 -13.87 1.32
N ASN A 351 33.62 -15.15 1.46
CA ASN A 351 32.65 -15.66 2.43
C ASN A 351 33.13 -15.35 3.87
N ILE A 352 32.90 -14.12 4.33
CA ILE A 352 33.18 -13.68 5.69
C ILE A 352 31.84 -13.23 6.28
N TRP A 353 31.37 -13.99 7.26
CA TRP A 353 30.25 -13.61 8.11
C TRP A 353 30.77 -12.58 9.10
N HIS A 354 30.27 -11.34 9.02
CA HIS A 354 30.53 -10.34 10.03
C HIS A 354 29.34 -10.32 11.00
N PRO A 355 29.51 -10.74 12.27
CA PRO A 355 28.52 -10.41 13.29
C PRO A 355 28.41 -8.89 13.35
N ILE A 356 27.20 -8.36 13.16
CA ILE A 356 26.95 -6.94 13.39
C ILE A 356 26.72 -6.80 14.89
N GLU A 357 27.71 -6.26 15.60
CA GLU A 357 27.52 -5.77 16.95
C GLU A 357 26.53 -4.61 16.91
N MET A 358 25.28 -4.88 17.27
CA MET A 358 24.30 -3.84 17.54
C MET A 358 24.56 -3.34 18.96
N SER A 359 25.24 -2.20 19.12
CA SER A 359 25.37 -1.54 20.43
C SER A 359 24.04 -0.86 20.77
N MET A 360 23.15 -1.56 21.48
CA MET A 360 21.85 -1.02 21.92
C MET A 360 21.46 -1.57 23.30
N PRO A 361 20.51 -0.95 24.00
CA PRO A 361 20.08 -1.41 25.32
C PRO A 361 19.59 -2.88 25.27
N ASP A 362 20.07 -3.70 26.20
CA ASP A 362 19.83 -5.15 26.25
C ASP A 362 18.34 -5.54 26.18
N GLU A 363 17.45 -4.71 26.70
CA GLU A 363 16.00 -4.95 26.73
C GLU A 363 15.38 -4.95 25.33
N ILE A 364 15.79 -4.01 24.47
CA ILE A 364 15.23 -3.88 23.12
C ILE A 364 15.72 -5.05 22.27
N LEU A 365 17.01 -5.42 22.40
CA LEU A 365 17.59 -6.56 21.68
C LEU A 365 16.90 -7.88 22.04
N LYS A 366 16.57 -8.08 23.33
CA LYS A 366 15.80 -9.25 23.78
C LYS A 366 14.41 -9.30 23.16
N GLU A 367 13.71 -8.16 23.06
CA GLU A 367 12.38 -8.09 22.43
C GLU A 367 12.44 -8.48 20.95
N PHE A 368 13.44 -8.00 20.20
CA PHE A 368 13.63 -8.37 18.80
C PHE A 368 13.95 -9.85 18.62
N LEU A 369 14.85 -10.41 19.43
CA LEU A 369 15.17 -11.85 19.36
C LEU A 369 13.97 -12.72 19.73
N GLN A 370 13.16 -12.29 20.70
CA GLN A 370 11.91 -12.97 21.07
C GLN A 370 10.89 -12.91 19.93
N HIS A 371 10.74 -11.76 19.28
CA HIS A 371 9.89 -11.61 18.09
C HIS A 371 10.30 -12.55 16.94
N GLU A 372 11.59 -12.58 16.58
CA GLU A 372 12.09 -13.50 15.54
C GLU A 372 11.79 -14.96 15.89
N LYS A 373 11.99 -15.34 17.15
CA LYS A 373 11.66 -16.67 17.64
C LYS A 373 10.17 -16.97 17.50
N GLU A 374 9.28 -16.06 17.87
CA GLU A 374 7.84 -16.30 17.78
C GLU A 374 7.33 -16.45 16.34
N LEU A 375 7.87 -15.66 15.40
CA LEU A 375 7.57 -15.82 13.98
C LEU A 375 7.98 -17.20 13.46
N LEU A 376 9.20 -17.65 13.80
CA LEU A 376 9.68 -18.97 13.44
C LEU A 376 8.79 -20.09 13.99
N MET A 377 8.31 -19.93 15.22
CA MET A 377 7.45 -20.94 15.87
C MET A 377 6.05 -21.00 15.23
N GLU A 378 5.52 -19.87 14.77
CA GLU A 378 4.23 -19.80 14.07
C GLU A 378 4.31 -20.44 12.67
N GLU A 379 5.46 -20.30 12.00
CA GLU A 379 5.68 -20.78 10.65
C GLU A 379 6.08 -22.27 10.60
N TYR A 380 6.91 -22.74 11.53
CA TYR A 380 7.50 -24.08 11.49
C TYR A 380 7.16 -24.99 12.67
N GLY A 381 6.47 -24.49 13.70
CA GLY A 381 6.22 -25.23 14.94
C GLY A 381 7.35 -25.09 15.97
N LYS A 382 7.32 -25.92 17.03
CA LYS A 382 8.16 -25.78 18.23
C LYS A 382 9.64 -26.10 18.05
#